data_AF-A0A355GKD7-F1
#
_entry.id   AF-A0A355GKD7-F1
#
_cell.length_a   1.000
_cell.length_b   1.000
_cell.length_c   1.000
_cell.angle_alpha   90.00
_cell.angle_beta   90.00
_cell.angle_gamma   90.00
#
_symmetry.space_group_name_H-M   'P 1'
#
loop_
_entity.id
_entity.type
_entity.pdbx_description
1 polymer ?
#
loop_
_entity_poly.entity_id
_entity_poly.type
_entity_poly.pdbx_seq_one_letter_code
_entity_poly.pdbx_strand_id
1 'polypeptide(L)' 'MELNQQIDILWILVCSIFVLFMQAGFCCLESGLSRSKNSIHVAIKNVVDVSTVGILYWIFGFGLMFGA' A
#
# COMPACT_ATOMS: atom_id res chain seq x y z
N MET A 1 19.78 -17.11 14.37
CA MET A 1 18.35 -16.94 14.07
C MET A 1 17.82 -18.33 13.76
N GLU A 2 16.81 -18.78 14.50
CA GLU A 2 16.20 -20.08 14.25
C GLU A 2 15.63 -20.10 12.82
N LEU A 3 15.74 -21.23 12.10
CA LEU A 3 15.25 -21.36 10.72
C LEU A 3 13.77 -20.91 10.59
N ASN A 4 12.97 -21.24 11.61
CA ASN A 4 11.56 -20.85 11.68
C ASN A 4 11.37 -19.32 11.64
N GLN A 5 12.20 -18.55 12.36
CA GLN A 5 12.10 -17.09 12.36
C GLN A 5 12.43 -16.47 11.00
N GLN A 6 13.34 -17.07 10.24
CA GLN A 6 13.68 -16.60 8.90
C GLN A 6 12.53 -16.84 7.91
N ILE A 7 11.85 -17.98 8.05
CA ILE A 7 10.67 -18.33 7.25
C ILE A 7 9.51 -17.39 7.59
N ASP A 8 9.29 -17.08 8.87
CA ASP A 8 8.24 -16.15 9.30
C ASP A 8 8.45 -14.73 8.74
N ILE A 9 9.69 -14.23 8.76
CA ILE A 9 10.02 -12.91 8.17
C ILE A 9 9.80 -12.91 6.66
N LEU A 10 10.20 -13.99 5.98
CA LEU A 10 9.97 -14.13 4.53
C LEU A 10 8.47 -14.11 4.23
N TRP A 11 7.68 -14.85 5.02
CA TRP A 11 6.23 -14.89 4.88
C TRP A 11 5.60 -13.50 5.04
N ILE A 12 5.98 -12.76 6.09
CA ILE A 12 5.49 -11.40 6.33
C ILE A 12 5.88 -10.44 5.20
N LEU A 13 7.10 -10.55 4.66
CA LEU A 13 7.54 -9.76 3.50
C LEU A 13 6.68 -10.03 2.27
N VAL A 14 6.42 -11.30 1.95
CA VAL A 14 5.56 -11.69 0.82
C VAL A 14 4.13 -11.19 1.01
N CYS A 15 3.56 -11.36 2.20
CA CYS A 15 2.23 -10.83 2.52
C CYS A 15 2.19 -9.30 2.38
N SER A 16 3.23 -8.58 2.81
CA SER A 16 3.31 -7.12 2.70
C SER A 16 3.33 -6.66 1.24
N ILE A 17 4.01 -7.39 0.36
CA ILE A 17 4.01 -7.11 -1.09
C ILE A 17 2.60 -7.30 -1.68
N PHE A 18 1.88 -8.36 -1.29
CA PHE A 18 0.50 -8.57 -1.75
C PHE A 18 -0.46 -7.48 -1.26
N VAL A 19 -0.27 -6.97 -0.05
CA VAL A 19 -1.04 -5.82 0.46
C VAL A 19 -0.75 -4.56 -0.34
N LEU A 20 0.52 -4.29 -0.69
CA LEU A 20 0.85 -3.15 -1.58
C LEU A 20 0.21 -3.32 -2.97
N PHE A 21 0.12 -4.55 -3.48
CA PHE A 21 -0.52 -4.85 -4.75
C PHE A 21 -2.03 -4.53 -4.75
N MET A 22 -2.69 -4.55 -3.58
CA MET A 22 -4.10 -4.14 -3.47
C MET A 22 -4.33 -2.68 -3.90
N GLN A 23 -3.33 -1.80 -3.71
CA GLN A 23 -3.44 -0.39 -4.08
C GLN A 23 -3.46 -0.20 -5.60
N ALA A 24 -2.68 -1.01 -6.33
CA ALA A 24 -2.76 -1.06 -7.79
C ALA A 24 -4.12 -1.60 -8.26
N GLY A 25 -4.64 -2.63 -7.59
CA GLY A 25 -5.99 -3.14 -7.85
C GLY A 25 -7.08 -2.08 -7.64
N PHE A 26 -6.98 -1.32 -6.55
CA PHE A 26 -7.93 -0.26 -6.22
C PHE A 26 -7.90 0.87 -7.27
N CYS A 27 -6.70 1.27 -7.72
CA CYS A 27 -6.54 2.25 -8.79
C CYS A 27 -7.23 1.80 -10.10
N CYS A 28 -7.07 0.53 -10.50
CA CYS A 28 -7.73 -0.03 -11.68
C CYS A 28 -9.27 -0.06 -11.53
N LEU A 29 -9.77 -0.42 -10.34
CA LEU A 29 -11.22 -0.46 -10.08
C LEU A 29 -11.84 0.94 -10.09
N GLU A 30 -11.25 1.91 -9.39
CA GLU A 30 -11.80 3.27 -9.33
C GLU A 30 -11.71 3.99 -10.68
N SER A 31 -10.61 3.82 -11.41
CA SER A 31 -10.45 4.42 -12.74
C SER A 31 -11.37 3.79 -13.79
N GLY A 32 -11.64 2.48 -13.67
CA GLY A 32 -12.57 1.72 -14.53
C GLY A 32 -14.05 2.00 -14.26
N LEU A 33 -14.42 2.28 -13.00
CA LEU A 33 -15.78 2.68 -12.62
C LEU A 33 -16.05 4.18 -12.84
N SER A 34 -14.99 5.00 -12.89
CA SER A 34 -15.10 6.42 -13.21
C SER A 34 -15.51 6.62 -14.67
N ARG A 35 -16.25 7.72 -14.94
CA ARG A 35 -16.50 8.16 -16.32
C ARG A 35 -15.16 8.39 -17.04
N SER A 36 -15.09 7.94 -18.30
CA SER A 36 -13.90 8.01 -19.15
C SER A 36 -13.21 9.39 -19.16
N LYS A 37 -13.99 10.49 -19.12
CA LYS A 37 -13.45 11.85 -19.06
C LYS A 37 -12.66 12.19 -17.77
N ASN A 38 -12.87 11.45 -16.68
CA ASN A 38 -12.28 11.69 -15.36
C ASN A 38 -11.40 10.54 -14.86
N SER A 39 -11.32 9.43 -15.61
CA SER A 39 -10.56 8.24 -15.19
C SER A 39 -9.07 8.54 -14.94
N ILE A 40 -8.47 9.46 -15.70
CA ILE A 40 -7.08 9.89 -15.49
C ILE A 40 -6.93 10.67 -14.18
N HIS A 41 -7.87 11.56 -13.86
CA HIS A 41 -7.83 12.32 -12.59
C HIS A 41 -7.97 11.40 -11.37
N VAL A 42 -8.80 10.36 -11.47
CA VAL A 42 -8.96 9.36 -10.42
C VAL A 42 -7.68 8.53 -10.25
N ALA A 43 -7.10 8.06 -11.36
CA ALA A 43 -5.84 7.30 -11.31
C ALA A 43 -4.69 8.09 -10.68
N ILE A 44 -4.53 9.36 -11.05
CA ILE A 44 -3.49 10.24 -10.47
C ILE A 44 -3.72 10.44 -8.98
N LYS A 45 -4.96 10.65 -8.55
CA LYS A 45 -5.28 10.81 -7.13
C LYS A 45 -4.88 9.57 -6.32
N ASN A 46 -5.18 8.38 -6.84
CA ASN A 46 -4.90 7.12 -6.18
C ASN A 46 -3.37 6.84 -6.08
N VAL A 47 -2.59 7.19 -7.11
CA VAL A 47 -1.12 7.09 -7.07
C VAL A 47 -0.49 8.07 -6.07
N VAL A 48 -1.00 9.31 -6.02
CA VAL A 48 -0.55 10.32 -5.05
C VAL A 48 -0.89 9.89 -3.62
N ASP A 49 -2.06 9.28 -3.42
CA ASP A 49 -2.49 8.76 -2.11
C ASP A 49 -1.52 7.68 -1.60
N VAL A 50 -1.20 6.67 -2.42
CA VAL A 50 -0.27 5.60 -2.00
C VAL A 50 1.10 6.13 -1.61
N SER A 51 1.60 7.12 -2.36
CA SER A 51 2.93 7.70 -2.14
C SER A 51 2.95 8.57 -0.90
N THR A 52 1.92 9.40 -0.72
CA THR A 52 1.82 10.34 0.41
C THR A 52 1.57 9.59 1.72
N VAL A 53 0.64 8.63 1.73
CA VAL A 53 0.34 7.81 2.90
C VAL A 53 1.54 6.95 3.28
N GLY A 54 2.27 6.39 2.31
CA GLY A 54 3.50 5.62 2.59
C GLY A 54 4.56 6.45 3.32
N ILE A 55 4.80 7.69 2.87
CA ILE A 55 5.77 8.60 3.51
C ILE A 55 5.28 9.03 4.91
N LEU A 56 4.00 9.42 5.03
CA LEU A 56 3.43 9.83 6.32
C LEU A 56 3.43 8.69 7.34
N TYR A 57 3.15 7.46 6.89
CA TYR A 57 3.20 6.29 7.75
C TYR A 57 4.62 5.98 8.22
N TRP A 58 5.63 6.16 7.36
CA TRP A 58 7.03 5.97 7.75
C TRP A 58 7.51 6.99 8.78
N ILE A 59 7.14 8.28 8.63
CA ILE A 59 7.62 9.36 9.52
C ILE A 59 6.86 9.38 10.85
N PHE A 60 5.54 9.26 10.82
CA PHE A 60 4.68 9.45 12.00
C PHE A 60 3.84 8.21 12.33
N GLY A 61 3.32 7.53 11.32
CA GLY A 61 2.36 6.44 11.52
C GLY A 61 2.91 5.24 12.28
N PHE A 62 4.13 4.81 11.97
CA PHE A 62 4.76 3.68 12.66
C PHE A 62 4.98 3.98 14.16
N GLY A 63 5.47 5.18 14.46
CA GLY A 63 5.70 5.62 15.84
C GLY A 63 4.41 5.81 16.64
N LEU A 64 3.30 6.20 16.00
CA LEU A 64 2.00 6.31 16.67
C LEU A 64 1.30 4.96 16.87
N MET A 65 1.44 4.04 15.90
CA MET A 65 0.72 2.75 15.94
C MET A 65 1.44 1.69 16.78
N PHE A 66 2.77 1.67 16.75
CA PHE A 66 3.60 0.71 17.48
C PHE A 66 4.50 1.37 18.54
N GLY A 67 4.30 2.66 18.81
CA GLY A 67 4.94 3.34 19.93
C GLY A 67 4.51 2.71 21.26
N ALA A 68 5.49 2.35 22.08
CA ALA A 68 5.29 1.75 23.40
C ALA A 68 4.63 2.71 24.39
#